data_AF-A0A5E6NQ89-F1
#
_entry.id   AF-A0A5E6NQ89-F1
#
_cell.length_a   1.000
_cell.length_b   1.000
_cell.length_c   1.000
_cell.angle_alpha   90.00
_cell.angle_beta   90.00
_cell.angle_gamma   90.00
#
_symmetry.space_group_name_H-M   'P 1'
#
loop_
_entity.id
_entity.type
_entity.pdbx_description
1 polymer ?
#
loop_
_entity_poly.entity_id
_entity_poly.type
_entity_poly.pdbx_seq_one_letter_code
_entity_poly.pdbx_strand_id
1 'polypeptide(L)'
;MRANMVEKATEYQYSSAAYHCRLVANNIITDYNIGVNVQEYEDYFMMGENQKALGVLRRNIYKGLSCGSDCFIADLGKMIGRDFGFKNVGRSKKGWLLLIFYFKNFQSYFYF
;
A
#
# COMPACT_ATOMS: atom_id res chain seq x y z
N MET A 1 10.97 4.69 -19.52
CA MET A 1 10.11 3.50 -19.70
C MET A 1 8.62 3.81 -19.77
N ARG A 2 7.91 4.07 -18.66
CA ARG A 2 6.42 4.17 -18.70
C ARG A 2 5.86 5.27 -19.60
N ALA A 3 6.50 6.43 -19.59
CA ALA A 3 6.22 7.56 -20.48
C ALA A 3 7.06 7.53 -21.77
N ASN A 4 7.75 6.42 -22.04
CA ASN A 4 8.61 6.17 -23.20
C ASN A 4 9.70 7.23 -23.49
N MET A 5 10.21 7.90 -22.44
CA MET A 5 11.25 8.94 -22.60
C MET A 5 12.67 8.40 -22.81
N VAL A 6 12.98 7.24 -22.22
CA VAL A 6 14.27 6.52 -22.33
C VAL A 6 14.00 5.02 -22.20
N GLU A 7 14.89 4.20 -22.76
CA GLU A 7 14.81 2.74 -22.70
C GLU A 7 15.12 2.23 -21.30
N LYS A 8 16.24 2.66 -20.70
CA LYS A 8 16.64 2.24 -19.35
C LYS A 8 16.44 3.33 -18.31
N ALA A 9 16.10 2.93 -17.08
CA ALA A 9 15.93 3.87 -15.97
C ALA A 9 17.24 4.58 -15.59
N THR A 10 18.38 3.91 -15.81
CA THR A 10 19.74 4.41 -15.59
C THR A 10 20.18 5.49 -16.57
N GLU A 11 19.53 5.59 -17.74
CA GLU A 11 19.85 6.59 -18.77
C GLU A 11 19.12 7.92 -18.55
N TYR A 12 18.09 7.93 -17.70
CA TYR A 12 17.37 9.15 -17.41
C TYR A 12 18.19 10.07 -16.48
N GLN A 13 18.65 11.20 -17.00
CA GLN A 13 19.52 12.14 -16.29
C GLN A 13 18.99 12.58 -14.92
N TYR A 14 17.67 12.74 -14.78
CA TYR A 14 17.02 13.18 -13.54
C TYR A 14 16.57 12.02 -12.64
N SER A 15 17.06 10.80 -12.89
CA SER A 15 16.81 9.61 -12.07
C SER A 15 17.98 9.32 -11.14
N SER A 16 17.70 8.81 -9.93
CA SER A 16 18.72 8.24 -9.05
C SER A 16 19.12 6.81 -9.42
N ALA A 17 18.48 6.18 -10.41
CA ALA A 17 18.72 4.78 -10.77
C ALA A 17 20.20 4.48 -11.08
N ALA A 18 20.88 5.35 -11.81
CA ALA A 18 22.30 5.18 -12.14
C ALA A 18 23.21 5.15 -10.90
N TYR A 19 22.86 5.94 -9.87
CA TYR A 19 23.57 5.93 -8.60
C TYR A 19 23.37 4.62 -7.85
N HIS A 20 22.12 4.14 -7.74
CA HIS A 20 21.83 2.88 -7.04
C HIS A 20 22.42 1.65 -7.74
N CYS A 21 22.55 1.68 -9.07
CA CYS A 21 23.29 0.67 -9.84
C CYS A 21 24.82 0.84 -9.78
N ARG A 22 25.35 1.78 -8.98
CA ARG A 22 26.78 2.12 -8.88
C ARG A 22 27.45 2.51 -10.21
N LEU A 23 26.68 2.99 -11.17
CA LEU A 23 27.20 3.48 -12.46
C LEU A 23 27.76 4.90 -12.35
N VAL A 24 27.20 5.71 -11.44
CA VAL A 24 27.59 7.11 -11.22
C VAL A 24 27.72 7.37 -9.73
N ALA A 25 28.81 8.02 -9.32
CA ALA A 25 28.97 8.52 -7.96
C ALA A 25 28.27 9.89 -7.81
N ASN A 26 27.50 10.06 -6.73
CA ASN A 26 26.83 11.32 -6.42
C ASN A 26 26.92 11.57 -4.91
N ASN A 27 27.41 12.75 -4.51
CA ASN A 27 27.60 13.12 -3.10
C ASN A 27 26.34 13.70 -2.42
N ILE A 28 25.29 14.00 -3.20
CA ILE A 28 24.01 14.50 -2.71
C ILE A 28 23.08 13.34 -2.34
N ILE A 29 23.18 12.22 -3.06
CA ILE A 29 22.33 11.06 -2.84
C ILE A 29 22.90 10.27 -1.65
N THR A 30 22.06 10.06 -0.64
CA THR A 30 22.39 9.21 0.51
C THR A 30 22.23 7.74 0.14
N ASP A 31 23.14 6.89 0.63
CA ASP A 31 22.97 5.45 0.49
C ASP A 31 21.87 4.95 1.43
N TYR A 32 20.92 4.18 0.91
CA TYR A 32 19.85 3.56 1.68
C TYR A 32 19.47 2.21 1.09
N ASN A 33 19.12 1.27 1.97
CA ASN A 33 18.76 -0.08 1.58
C ASN A 33 17.24 -0.19 1.37
N ILE A 34 16.83 -0.44 0.13
CA ILE A 34 15.42 -0.70 -0.22
C ILE A 34 15.03 -2.19 -0.15
N GLY A 35 15.93 -3.04 0.34
CA GLY A 35 15.76 -4.49 0.40
C GLY A 35 16.06 -5.21 -0.93
N VAL A 36 16.73 -4.54 -1.88
CA VAL A 36 17.16 -5.11 -3.16
C VAL A 36 18.68 -5.09 -3.21
N ASN A 37 19.28 -6.20 -3.65
CA ASN A 37 20.73 -6.27 -3.78
C ASN A 37 21.21 -5.44 -4.99
N VAL A 38 22.42 -4.87 -4.90
CA VAL A 38 22.95 -3.95 -5.92
C VAL A 38 23.02 -4.60 -7.30
N GLN A 39 23.36 -5.88 -7.37
CA GLN A 39 23.42 -6.62 -8.63
C GLN A 39 22.03 -6.85 -9.27
N GLU A 40 20.96 -6.81 -8.47
CA GLU A 40 19.59 -7.08 -8.91
C GLU A 40 18.80 -5.80 -9.22
N TYR A 41 19.41 -4.62 -9.04
CA TYR A 41 18.72 -3.34 -9.22
C TYR A 41 18.26 -3.11 -10.66
N GLU A 42 19.07 -3.49 -11.66
CA GLU A 42 18.67 -3.36 -13.06
C GLU A 42 17.44 -4.23 -13.35
N ASP A 43 17.46 -5.48 -12.88
CA ASP A 43 16.32 -6.40 -12.99
C ASP A 43 15.10 -5.88 -12.23
N TYR A 44 15.29 -5.28 -11.07
CA TYR A 44 14.21 -4.67 -10.28
C TYR A 44 13.50 -3.54 -11.03
N PHE A 45 14.24 -2.71 -11.78
CA PHE A 45 13.61 -1.68 -12.63
C PHE A 45 12.87 -2.27 -13.84
N MET A 46 13.31 -3.43 -14.33
CA MET A 46 12.69 -4.15 -15.43
C MET A 46 11.51 -5.01 -14.98
N MET A 47 11.47 -5.41 -13.71
CA MET A 47 10.34 -6.12 -13.13
C MET A 47 9.09 -5.26 -13.24
N GLY A 48 8.16 -5.71 -14.09
CA GLY A 48 6.90 -5.05 -14.31
C GLY A 48 6.13 -4.85 -13.00
N GLU A 49 5.43 -3.74 -12.90
CA GLU A 49 4.76 -3.39 -11.65
C GLU A 49 3.53 -4.28 -11.39
N ASN A 50 3.39 -4.75 -10.15
CA ASN A 50 2.21 -5.47 -9.71
C ASN A 50 0.98 -4.53 -9.69
N GLN A 51 0.18 -4.59 -10.75
CA GLN A 51 -0.97 -3.68 -10.94
C GLN A 51 -1.99 -3.76 -9.79
N LYS A 52 -2.15 -4.92 -9.15
CA LYS A 52 -3.04 -5.06 -7.99
C LYS A 52 -2.50 -4.27 -6.80
N ALA A 53 -1.21 -4.42 -6.50
CA ALA A 53 -0.55 -3.70 -5.41
C ALA A 53 -0.57 -2.18 -5.63
N LEU A 54 -0.28 -1.72 -6.86
CA LEU A 54 -0.40 -0.30 -7.22
C LEU A 54 -1.81 0.23 -7.04
N GLY A 55 -2.82 -0.56 -7.41
CA GLY A 55 -4.22 -0.19 -7.26
C GLY A 55 -4.57 0.10 -5.80
N VAL A 56 -4.05 -0.70 -4.87
CA VAL A 56 -4.21 -0.47 -3.42
C VAL A 56 -3.49 0.80 -3.00
N LEU A 57 -2.21 0.98 -3.39
CA LEU A 57 -1.43 2.18 -3.04
C LEU A 57 -2.12 3.46 -3.51
N ARG A 58 -2.50 3.53 -4.79
CA ARG A 58 -3.19 4.71 -5.37
C ARG A 58 -4.49 5.02 -4.64
N ARG A 59 -5.27 3.98 -4.35
CA ARG A 59 -6.55 4.12 -3.65
C ARG A 59 -6.36 4.63 -2.23
N ASN A 60 -5.37 4.11 -1.51
CA ASN A 60 -5.09 4.51 -0.13
C ASN A 60 -4.54 5.93 -0.07
N ILE A 61 -3.61 6.30 -0.97
CA ILE A 61 -3.11 7.68 -1.09
C ILE A 61 -4.26 8.66 -1.32
N TYR A 62 -5.14 8.38 -2.29
CA TYR A 62 -6.28 9.25 -2.58
C TYR A 62 -7.23 9.43 -1.39
N LYS A 63 -7.38 8.40 -0.55
CA LYS A 63 -8.23 8.44 0.66
C LYS A 63 -7.50 8.90 1.93
N GLY A 64 -6.20 9.20 1.86
CA GLY A 64 -5.38 9.50 3.03
C GLY A 64 -5.25 8.31 4.00
N LEU A 65 -5.34 7.08 3.49
CA LEU A 65 -5.19 5.86 4.28
C LEU A 65 -3.73 5.39 4.31
N SER A 66 -3.34 4.77 5.42
CA SER A 66 -2.02 4.15 5.57
C SER A 66 -1.80 3.03 4.56
N CYS A 67 -0.55 2.89 4.10
CA CYS A 67 -0.10 1.78 3.26
C CYS A 67 0.71 0.81 4.11
N GLY A 68 0.47 -0.50 3.95
CA GLY A 68 1.11 -1.54 4.76
C GLY A 68 0.36 -2.87 4.64
N SER A 69 0.80 -3.86 5.41
CA SER A 69 0.06 -5.12 5.53
C SER A 69 -1.22 -4.93 6.34
N ASP A 70 -2.21 -5.81 6.15
CA ASP A 70 -3.46 -5.73 6.91
C ASP A 70 -3.22 -5.83 8.42
N CYS A 71 -2.26 -6.66 8.85
CA CYS A 71 -1.86 -6.77 10.25
C CYS A 71 -1.30 -5.43 10.78
N PHE A 72 -0.40 -4.80 10.03
CA PHE A 72 0.17 -3.50 10.40
C PHE A 72 -0.92 -2.43 10.52
N ILE A 73 -1.85 -2.37 9.57
CA ILE A 73 -2.95 -1.40 9.59
C ILE A 73 -3.89 -1.67 10.77
N ALA A 74 -4.17 -2.94 11.09
CA ALA A 74 -4.99 -3.31 12.23
C ALA A 74 -4.35 -2.89 13.56
N ASP A 75 -3.05 -3.11 13.72
CA ASP A 75 -2.33 -2.76 14.94
C ASP A 75 -2.19 -1.24 15.09
N LEU A 76 -1.90 -0.53 13.99
CA LEU A 76 -1.91 0.94 13.95
C LEU A 76 -3.29 1.50 14.34
N GLY A 77 -4.36 0.87 13.86
CA GLY A 77 -5.72 1.27 14.21
C GLY A 77 -6.06 1.06 15.68
N LYS A 78 -5.60 -0.05 16.28
CA LYS A 78 -5.73 -0.28 17.73
C LYS A 78 -4.97 0.76 18.54
N MET A 79 -3.75 1.13 18.13
CA MET A 79 -2.93 2.12 18.84
C MET A 79 -3.56 3.52 18.84
N ILE A 80 -4.12 3.95 17.72
CA ILE A 80 -4.70 5.30 17.57
C ILE A 80 -6.18 5.34 17.99
N GLY A 81 -6.82 4.17 18.16
CA GLY A 81 -8.25 4.06 18.45
C GLY A 81 -9.13 4.45 17.25
N ARG A 82 -8.60 4.33 16.02
CA ARG A 82 -9.31 4.65 14.78
C ARG A 82 -9.12 3.55 13.75
N ASP A 83 -10.14 3.28 12.96
CA ASP A 83 -10.06 2.27 11.89
C ASP A 83 -9.50 2.88 10.61
N PHE A 84 -8.35 2.38 10.16
CA PHE A 84 -7.67 2.78 8.92
C PHE A 84 -7.88 1.78 7.77
N GLY A 85 -8.74 0.77 7.97
CA GLY A 85 -9.09 -0.19 6.94
C GLY A 85 -9.84 0.45 5.78
N PHE A 86 -9.60 -0.06 4.57
CA PHE A 86 -10.33 0.38 3.39
C PHE A 86 -11.82 0.03 3.51
N LYS A 87 -12.70 1.03 3.39
CA LYS A 87 -14.16 0.85 3.33
C LYS A 87 -14.71 1.30 1.98
N ASN A 88 -15.70 0.55 1.50
CA ASN A 88 -16.47 0.95 0.33
C ASN A 88 -17.17 2.28 0.61
N VAL A 89 -17.21 3.15 -0.39
CA VAL A 89 -17.91 4.44 -0.32
C VAL A 89 -19.41 4.17 -0.37
N GLY A 90 -20.17 4.78 0.53
CA GLY A 90 -21.63 4.70 0.55
C GLY A 90 -22.19 4.38 1.93
N ARG A 91 -23.51 4.58 2.06
CA ARG A 91 -24.25 4.24 3.27
C ARG A 91 -24.25 2.72 3.47
N SER A 92 -24.03 2.27 4.71
CA SER A 92 -24.22 0.86 5.05
C SER A 92 -25.65 0.43 4.67
N LYS A 93 -25.77 -0.74 4.04
CA LYS A 93 -27.09 -1.28 3.68
C LYS A 93 -27.87 -1.52 4.97
N LYS A 94 -29.04 -0.87 5.11
CA LYS A 94 -29.89 -0.91 6.33
C LYS A 94 -30.30 -2.33 6.77
N GLY A 95 -30.19 -3.35 5.91
CA GLY A 95 -30.63 -4.72 6.19
C GLY A 95 -29.84 -5.47 7.27
N TRP A 96 -28.58 -5.13 7.52
CA TRP A 96 -27.74 -5.88 8.48
C TRP A 96 -27.92 -5.43 9.94
N LEU A 97 -28.29 -4.17 10.15
CA LEU A 97 -28.61 -3.66 11.49
C LEU A 97 -29.82 -4.37 12.09
N LEU A 98 -30.85 -4.67 11.29
CA LEU A 98 -32.01 -5.43 11.76
C LEU A 98 -31.61 -6.83 12.25
N LEU A 99 -30.78 -7.57 11.50
CA LEU A 99 -30.34 -8.92 11.92
C LEU A 99 -29.52 -8.93 13.21
N ILE A 100 -28.63 -7.93 13.43
CA ILE A 100 -27.87 -7.83 14.68
C ILE A 100 -28.79 -7.49 15.86
N PHE A 101 -29.78 -6.60 15.67
CA PHE A 101 -30.78 -6.32 16.69
C PHE A 101 -31.66 -7.54 17.00
N TYR A 102 -32.08 -8.30 15.98
CA TYR A 102 -32.86 -9.53 16.15
C TYR A 102 -32.05 -10.63 16.87
N PHE A 103 -30.79 -10.88 16.50
CA PHE A 103 -29.97 -11.89 17.18
C PHE A 103 -29.63 -11.53 18.62
N LYS A 104 -29.36 -10.24 18.92
CA LYS A 104 -29.16 -9.78 20.30
C LYS A 104 -30.43 -9.87 21.15
N ASN A 105 -31.61 -9.64 20.56
CA ASN A 105 -32.87 -9.83 21.27
C ASN A 105 -33.18 -11.32 21.48
N PHE A 106 -32.88 -12.18 20.51
CA PHE A 106 -33.21 -13.61 20.58
C PHE A 106 -32.44 -14.36 21.67
N GLN A 107 -31.20 -13.98 21.98
CA GLN A 107 -30.44 -14.56 23.11
C GLN A 107 -31.00 -14.17 24.48
N SER A 108 -31.77 -13.08 24.59
CA SER A 108 -32.42 -12.70 25.86
C SER A 108 -33.68 -13.52 26.16
N TYR A 109 -34.21 -14.28 25.20
CA TYR A 109 -35.42 -15.11 25.37
C TYR A 109 -35.11 -16.60 25.63
N PHE A 110 -33.83 -16.98 25.74
CA PHE A 110 -33.41 -18.37 25.95
C PHE A 110 -32.78 -18.63 27.34
N TYR A 111 -32.95 -17.69 28.27
CA TYR A 111 -32.75 -17.92 29.71
C TYR A 111 -34.12 -18.05 30.38
N PHE A 112 -34.75 -19.21 30.24
CA PHE A 112 -35.74 -19.73 31.19
C PHE A 112 -35.72 -21.26 31.15
#